data_AF-A0A382XJ62-F1
#
_entry.id   AF-A0A382XJ62-F1
#
_cell.length_a   1.000
_cell.length_b   1.000
_cell.length_c   1.000
_cell.angle_alpha   90.00
_cell.angle_beta   90.00
_cell.angle_gamma   90.00
#
_symmetry.space_group_name_H-M   'P 1'
#
loop_
_entity.id
_entity.type
_entity.pdbx_description
1 polymer ?
#
loop_
_entity_poly.entity_id
_entity_poly.type
_entity_poly.pdbx_seq_one_letter_code
_entity_poly.pdbx_strand_id
1 'polypeptide(L)'
;MAQINATLAINSHELLAGQMDFARTSSATRVNQIGHIETVGAGMIRFDHYSEPTLIGVHKGYLIEQASENTCLQSEDFSTTWTTDAAQFNNIGSVTANQTTFMSPEGGFTSDTLSAGSTTSGMVAVRQQGFTFTDTESYTVSVWAKKPAANGYDFLQISNGEEGNMIMPTTTFAQMFNLSTGAVAMGESSGAITGTEMVEYSGGWYRC
;
A
#
# COMPACT_ATOMS: atom_id res chain seq x y z
N MET A 1 14.14 29.45 1.22
CA MET A 1 15.02 28.54 0.45
C MET A 1 16.11 28.07 1.41
N ALA A 2 15.93 26.90 2.03
CA ALA A 2 16.94 26.35 2.92
C ALA A 2 17.73 25.31 2.15
N GLN A 3 19.01 25.60 1.85
CA GLN A 3 19.96 24.60 1.40
C GLN A 3 20.26 23.68 2.58
N ILE A 4 19.89 22.40 2.46
CA ILE A 4 20.37 21.37 3.37
C ILE A 4 21.67 20.83 2.78
N ASN A 5 22.80 21.22 3.39
CA ASN A 5 24.11 20.65 3.09
C ASN A 5 24.35 19.43 3.98
N ALA A 6 24.66 18.30 3.34
CA ALA A 6 25.33 17.10 3.84
C ALA A 6 24.84 16.50 5.20
N THR A 7 24.06 15.43 5.07
CA THR A 7 24.09 14.21 5.90
C THR A 7 24.30 14.42 7.41
N LEU A 8 23.31 14.99 8.09
CA LEU A 8 23.21 14.86 9.54
C LEU A 8 22.59 13.48 9.84
N ALA A 9 23.43 12.52 10.19
CA ALA A 9 22.97 11.25 10.74
C ALA A 9 22.39 11.53 12.14
N ILE A 10 21.09 11.80 12.21
CA ILE A 10 20.35 11.93 13.47
C ILE A 10 20.10 10.51 14.01
N ASN A 11 21.16 9.89 14.53
CA ASN A 11 21.06 8.61 15.22
C ASN A 11 20.50 8.85 16.64
N SER A 12 19.22 8.51 16.79
CA SER A 12 18.62 7.80 17.92
C SER A 12 18.97 8.25 19.36
N HIS A 13 18.57 9.45 19.75
CA HIS A 13 18.20 9.69 21.15
C HIS A 13 16.87 10.46 21.17
N GLU A 14 15.95 10.04 22.03
CA GLU A 14 14.53 10.44 22.13
C GLU A 14 14.28 11.95 22.40
N LEU A 15 15.32 12.78 22.34
CA LEU A 15 15.31 14.19 22.70
C LEU A 15 15.78 15.05 21.53
N LEU A 16 14.94 15.18 20.49
CA LEU A 16 15.13 16.19 19.44
C LEU A 16 13.96 17.18 19.28
N ALA A 17 12.84 16.99 19.99
CA ALA A 17 11.66 17.85 19.83
C ALA A 17 11.92 19.34 20.18
N GLY A 18 13.01 19.67 20.88
CA GLY A 18 13.42 21.05 21.20
C GLY A 18 14.53 21.63 20.32
N GLN A 19 15.04 20.89 19.32
CA GLN A 19 16.16 21.31 18.45
C GLN A 19 15.79 21.40 16.97
N MET A 20 14.56 21.01 16.61
CA MET A 20 14.07 21.03 15.24
C MET A 20 12.72 21.76 15.18
N ASP A 21 12.66 22.80 14.35
CA ASP A 21 11.39 23.38 13.95
C ASP A 21 10.70 22.42 12.97
N PHE A 22 9.63 21.78 13.44
CA PHE A 22 8.82 20.86 12.63
C PHE A 22 7.39 21.41 12.49
N ALA A 23 6.89 21.44 11.26
CA ALA A 23 5.51 21.79 10.97
C ALA A 23 4.92 20.83 9.94
N ARG A 24 3.76 20.24 10.28
CA ARG A 24 2.90 19.48 9.35
C ARG A 24 1.46 19.87 9.60
N THR A 25 0.74 20.23 8.55
CA THR A 25 -0.64 20.76 8.64
C THR A 25 -1.70 19.66 8.75
N SER A 26 -1.40 18.43 8.34
CA SER A 26 -2.30 17.28 8.36
C SER A 26 -1.82 16.17 9.31
N SER A 27 -2.72 15.25 9.65
CA SER A 27 -2.34 13.96 10.26
C SER A 27 -1.57 13.10 9.25
N ALA A 28 -0.78 12.16 9.78
CA ALA A 28 -0.04 11.19 8.96
C ALA A 28 0.15 9.89 9.74
N THR A 29 0.55 8.81 9.07
CA THR A 29 0.69 7.48 9.69
C THR A 29 2.14 7.11 10.00
N ARG A 30 2.35 6.21 10.96
CA ARG A 30 3.67 5.58 11.24
C ARG A 30 3.47 4.15 11.75
N VAL A 31 4.56 3.39 11.84
CA VAL A 31 4.61 2.14 12.60
C VAL A 31 4.85 2.46 14.06
N ASN A 32 3.97 1.95 14.92
CA ASN A 32 4.09 2.10 16.36
C ASN A 32 5.01 1.00 16.96
N GLN A 33 5.29 1.11 18.26
CA GLN A 33 6.19 0.19 18.97
C GLN A 33 5.76 -1.29 18.96
N ILE A 34 4.49 -1.58 18.62
CA ILE A 34 3.96 -2.95 18.53
C ILE A 34 3.77 -3.42 17.08
N GLY A 35 4.25 -2.66 16.09
CA GLY A 35 4.23 -3.06 14.68
C GLY A 35 2.94 -2.74 13.93
N HIS A 36 2.02 -1.97 14.54
CA HIS A 36 0.78 -1.54 13.90
C HIS A 36 0.91 -0.14 13.31
N ILE A 37 0.10 0.12 12.29
CA ILE A 37 -0.05 1.46 11.73
C ILE A 37 -0.89 2.31 12.68
N GLU A 38 -0.39 3.47 13.06
CA GLU A 38 -1.15 4.45 13.84
C GLU A 38 -1.16 5.82 13.19
N THR A 39 -2.23 6.57 13.44
CA THR A 39 -2.35 7.95 12.99
C THR A 39 -1.77 8.89 14.04
N VAL A 40 -0.87 9.77 13.58
CA VAL A 40 -0.26 10.83 14.37
C VAL A 40 -0.83 12.17 13.92
N GLY A 41 -1.34 12.95 14.88
CA GLY A 41 -1.98 14.24 14.64
C GLY A 41 -1.08 15.27 13.94
N ALA A 42 -1.68 16.32 13.38
CA ALA A 42 -0.95 17.44 12.79
C ALA A 42 0.01 18.09 13.80
N GLY A 43 1.12 18.64 13.30
CA GLY A 43 2.16 19.28 14.12
C GLY A 43 3.03 18.33 14.94
N MET A 44 2.70 17.04 15.01
CA MET A 44 3.47 16.06 15.79
C MET A 44 4.50 15.33 14.91
N ILE A 45 5.76 15.38 15.30
CA ILE A 45 6.84 14.60 14.67
C ILE A 45 6.56 13.10 14.87
N ARG A 46 6.76 12.31 13.82
CA ARG A 46 6.55 10.85 13.87
C ARG A 46 7.87 10.18 14.19
N PHE A 47 7.90 9.42 15.28
CA PHE A 47 9.01 8.52 15.62
C PHE A 47 8.62 7.09 15.26
N ASP A 48 9.25 6.54 14.25
CA ASP A 48 8.87 5.32 13.54
C ASP A 48 9.63 4.08 14.05
N HIS A 49 9.02 2.92 13.85
CA HIS A 49 9.58 1.62 14.23
C HIS A 49 9.72 0.74 12.99
N TYR A 50 10.54 -0.30 13.09
CA TYR A 50 10.58 -1.33 12.05
C TYR A 50 9.24 -2.06 11.96
N SER A 51 8.79 -2.33 10.74
CA SER A 51 7.51 -2.99 10.45
C SER A 51 7.64 -4.51 10.46
N GLU A 52 8.84 -4.99 10.18
CA GLU A 52 9.18 -6.39 9.99
C GLU A 52 8.92 -7.17 11.28
N PRO A 53 8.23 -8.33 11.23
CA PRO A 53 7.90 -9.12 12.41
C PRO A 53 9.10 -9.49 13.30
N THR A 54 10.31 -9.56 12.71
CA THR A 54 11.56 -9.88 13.41
C THR A 54 12.20 -8.70 14.13
N LEU A 55 11.74 -7.47 13.87
CA LEU A 55 12.29 -6.21 14.40
C LEU A 55 11.23 -5.35 15.12
N ILE A 56 10.09 -5.91 15.50
CA ILE A 56 9.04 -5.18 16.22
C ILE A 56 9.59 -4.53 17.48
N GLY A 57 9.22 -3.26 17.68
CA GLY A 57 9.68 -2.43 18.81
C GLY A 57 11.07 -1.83 18.62
N VAL A 58 11.80 -2.18 17.56
CA VAL A 58 13.09 -1.56 17.25
C VAL A 58 12.85 -0.18 16.63
N HIS A 59 13.54 0.84 17.16
CA HIS A 59 13.46 2.21 16.67
C HIS A 59 14.09 2.32 15.28
N LYS A 60 13.34 2.88 14.32
CA LYS A 60 13.83 3.23 12.98
C LYS A 60 14.33 4.68 12.92
N GLY A 61 13.68 5.57 13.68
CA GLY A 61 14.06 6.98 13.79
C GLY A 61 12.89 7.93 13.53
N TYR A 62 13.18 9.22 13.31
CA TYR A 62 12.14 10.18 12.96
C TYR A 62 11.77 10.09 11.48
N LEU A 63 10.47 9.99 11.17
CA LEU A 63 9.95 9.94 9.82
C LEU A 63 9.67 11.36 9.29
N ILE A 64 10.64 11.86 8.51
CA ILE A 64 10.60 13.15 7.83
C ILE A 64 10.44 12.93 6.33
N GLU A 65 9.32 13.36 5.78
CA GLU A 65 9.00 13.21 4.37
C GLU A 65 8.31 14.47 3.84
N GLN A 66 8.27 14.62 2.52
CA GLN A 66 7.50 15.68 1.87
C GLN A 66 5.99 15.42 2.05
N ALA A 67 5.19 16.47 1.90
CA ALA A 67 3.74 16.30 1.86
C ALA A 67 3.36 15.42 0.66
N SER A 68 2.52 14.41 0.92
CA SER A 68 1.91 13.57 -0.09
C SER A 68 0.40 13.58 0.08
N GLU A 69 -0.32 13.34 -1.01
CA GLU A 69 -1.78 13.30 -1.04
C GLU A 69 -2.22 11.94 -1.58
N ASN A 70 -3.12 11.28 -0.88
CA ASN A 70 -3.80 10.10 -1.41
C ASN A 70 -4.98 10.57 -2.26
N THR A 71 -4.89 10.34 -3.57
CA THR A 71 -5.95 10.68 -4.52
C THR A 71 -6.98 9.56 -4.67
N CYS A 72 -6.73 8.39 -4.07
CA CYS A 72 -7.65 7.25 -4.12
C CYS A 72 -8.78 7.42 -3.10
N LEU A 73 -10.01 7.41 -3.59
CA LEU A 73 -11.19 7.61 -2.75
C LEU A 73 -11.53 6.34 -1.99
N GLN A 74 -11.73 6.45 -0.68
CA GLN A 74 -12.14 5.31 0.17
C GLN A 74 -11.22 4.10 -0.04
N SER A 75 -9.90 4.35 -0.01
CA SER A 75 -8.88 3.32 -0.24
C SER A 75 -8.90 2.18 0.79
N GLU A 76 -9.64 2.37 1.87
CA GLU A 76 -9.89 1.42 2.96
C GLU A 76 -11.19 0.60 2.82
N ASP A 77 -12.11 0.99 1.93
CA ASP A 77 -13.42 0.35 1.76
C ASP A 77 -13.70 0.06 0.27
N PHE A 78 -13.52 -1.20 -0.11
CA PHE A 78 -13.74 -1.69 -1.47
C PHE A 78 -15.21 -1.98 -1.78
N SER A 79 -16.14 -1.72 -0.87
CA SER A 79 -17.57 -1.96 -1.09
C SER A 79 -18.35 -0.77 -1.68
N THR A 80 -17.70 0.37 -1.90
CA THR A 80 -18.36 1.63 -2.28
C THR A 80 -17.96 2.17 -3.67
N THR A 81 -16.88 2.95 -3.76
CA THR A 81 -16.36 3.62 -4.98
C THR A 81 -15.64 2.67 -5.93
N TRP A 82 -15.52 1.41 -5.51
CA TRP A 82 -14.82 0.38 -6.22
C TRP A 82 -15.80 -0.56 -6.91
N THR A 83 -15.41 -1.09 -8.07
CA THR A 83 -16.28 -1.92 -8.91
C THR A 83 -15.66 -3.28 -9.20
N THR A 84 -16.52 -4.29 -9.26
CA THR A 84 -16.18 -5.67 -9.70
C THR A 84 -17.06 -6.10 -10.88
N ASP A 85 -17.50 -5.15 -11.71
CA ASP A 85 -18.53 -5.34 -12.75
C ASP A 85 -18.21 -6.48 -13.73
N ALA A 86 -19.05 -7.52 -13.73
CA ALA A 86 -18.91 -8.70 -14.57
C ALA A 86 -19.19 -8.44 -16.06
N ALA A 87 -19.94 -7.39 -16.40
CA ALA A 87 -20.14 -7.01 -17.80
C ALA A 87 -18.85 -6.48 -18.44
N GLN A 88 -17.87 -6.10 -17.62
CA GLN A 88 -16.56 -5.66 -18.08
C GLN A 88 -15.50 -6.71 -17.80
N PHE A 89 -14.76 -7.08 -18.85
CA PHE A 89 -13.55 -7.93 -18.76
C PHE A 89 -13.77 -9.30 -18.12
N ASN A 90 -15.02 -9.79 -18.10
CA ASN A 90 -15.37 -11.05 -17.45
C ASN A 90 -14.85 -11.10 -15.99
N ASN A 91 -14.95 -9.96 -15.28
CA ASN A 91 -14.55 -9.86 -13.88
C ASN A 91 -15.54 -10.62 -13.01
N ILE A 92 -15.04 -11.57 -12.24
CA ILE A 92 -15.81 -12.38 -11.29
C ILE A 92 -15.44 -12.02 -9.85
N GLY A 93 -14.77 -10.89 -9.64
CA GLY A 93 -14.39 -10.40 -8.32
C GLY A 93 -15.61 -10.17 -7.40
N SER A 94 -15.44 -10.51 -6.14
CA SER A 94 -16.41 -10.25 -5.07
C SER A 94 -15.67 -9.71 -3.86
N VAL A 95 -16.21 -8.63 -3.29
CA VAL A 95 -15.65 -7.98 -2.10
C VAL A 95 -16.52 -8.35 -0.89
N THR A 96 -15.86 -8.83 0.16
CA THR A 96 -16.44 -8.94 1.50
C THR A 96 -15.75 -7.94 2.40
N ALA A 97 -16.48 -6.87 2.77
CA ALA A 97 -15.96 -5.83 3.62
C ALA A 97 -15.80 -6.29 5.07
N ASN A 98 -14.83 -5.73 5.79
CA ASN A 98 -14.58 -5.96 7.23
C ASN A 98 -14.48 -7.44 7.65
N GLN A 99 -13.25 -7.96 7.66
CA GLN A 99 -12.97 -9.33 8.07
C GLN A 99 -13.06 -9.52 9.59
N THR A 100 -13.54 -10.67 10.04
CA THR A 100 -13.76 -10.98 11.48
C THR A 100 -12.68 -11.88 12.09
N THR A 101 -11.78 -12.43 11.27
CA THR A 101 -10.83 -13.47 11.71
C THR A 101 -9.38 -12.99 11.74
N PHE A 102 -9.08 -11.86 11.13
CA PHE A 102 -7.75 -11.27 11.16
C PHE A 102 -7.81 -9.75 11.15
N MET A 103 -6.83 -9.14 11.81
CA MET A 103 -6.73 -7.70 11.92
C MET A 103 -6.05 -7.11 10.68
N SER A 104 -6.44 -5.88 10.32
CA SER A 104 -5.77 -4.99 9.38
C SER A 104 -4.45 -4.48 9.98
N PRO A 105 -3.57 -3.83 9.19
CA PRO A 105 -2.30 -3.29 9.68
C PRO A 105 -2.46 -2.28 10.83
N GLU A 106 -3.58 -1.57 10.91
CA GLU A 106 -3.92 -0.64 11.99
C GLU A 106 -4.39 -1.32 13.28
N GLY A 107 -4.58 -2.64 13.26
CA GLY A 107 -4.99 -3.43 14.42
C GLY A 107 -6.52 -3.53 14.62
N GLY A 108 -7.32 -3.15 13.62
CA GLY A 108 -8.78 -3.32 13.62
C GLY A 108 -9.24 -4.52 12.78
N PHE A 109 -10.52 -4.86 12.83
CA PHE A 109 -11.16 -5.85 11.94
C PHE A 109 -11.78 -5.17 10.71
N THR A 110 -10.96 -4.35 10.04
CA THR A 110 -11.37 -3.38 9.01
C THR A 110 -10.84 -3.73 7.61
N SER A 111 -10.09 -4.83 7.47
CA SER A 111 -9.60 -5.24 6.15
C SER A 111 -10.72 -5.87 5.33
N ASP A 112 -10.69 -5.64 4.02
CA ASP A 112 -11.58 -6.28 3.07
C ASP A 112 -10.97 -7.54 2.46
N THR A 113 -11.82 -8.43 1.94
CA THR A 113 -11.39 -9.59 1.14
C THR A 113 -11.94 -9.51 -0.27
N LEU A 114 -11.03 -9.60 -1.24
CA LEU A 114 -11.36 -9.82 -2.64
C LEU A 114 -11.21 -11.31 -2.96
N SER A 115 -12.25 -11.92 -3.51
CA SER A 115 -12.28 -13.33 -3.90
C SER A 115 -13.02 -13.55 -5.21
N ALA A 116 -12.93 -14.76 -5.77
CA ALA A 116 -13.84 -15.17 -6.83
C ALA A 116 -15.28 -15.27 -6.29
N GLY A 117 -16.22 -14.63 -6.97
CA GLY A 117 -17.66 -14.70 -6.70
C GLY A 117 -18.37 -15.84 -7.43
N SER A 118 -17.67 -16.57 -8.31
CA SER A 118 -18.17 -17.73 -9.04
C SER A 118 -17.06 -18.76 -9.31
N THR A 119 -17.44 -19.93 -9.81
CA THR A 119 -16.49 -20.97 -10.26
C THR A 119 -16.14 -20.88 -11.75
N THR A 120 -16.63 -19.86 -12.46
CA THR A 120 -16.31 -19.66 -13.88
C THR A 120 -14.89 -19.14 -14.04
N SER A 121 -14.27 -19.34 -15.20
CA SER A 121 -13.00 -18.68 -15.50
C SER A 121 -13.24 -17.19 -15.70
N GLY A 122 -12.47 -16.36 -14.99
CA GLY A 122 -12.57 -14.91 -15.07
C GLY A 122 -11.49 -14.24 -14.22
N MET A 123 -11.38 -12.92 -14.37
CA MET A 123 -10.49 -12.09 -13.55
C MET A 123 -11.08 -11.92 -12.14
N VAL A 124 -10.24 -11.85 -11.11
CA VAL A 124 -10.65 -11.44 -9.76
C VAL A 124 -9.97 -10.11 -9.47
N ALA A 125 -10.70 -9.02 -9.69
CA ALA A 125 -10.16 -7.67 -9.53
C ALA A 125 -11.19 -6.72 -8.93
N VAL A 126 -10.68 -5.68 -8.28
CA VAL A 126 -11.43 -4.52 -7.82
C VAL A 126 -10.74 -3.28 -8.38
N ARG A 127 -11.53 -2.28 -8.78
CA ARG A 127 -10.98 -1.07 -9.41
C ARG A 127 -11.76 0.18 -9.08
N GLN A 128 -11.09 1.30 -9.18
CA GLN A 128 -11.67 2.63 -9.16
C GLN A 128 -11.28 3.35 -10.46
N GLN A 129 -12.21 4.13 -11.00
CA GLN A 129 -12.02 4.89 -12.23
C GLN A 129 -11.78 6.37 -11.92
N GLY A 130 -11.24 7.11 -12.90
CA GLY A 130 -11.05 8.56 -12.80
C GLY A 130 -9.61 9.01 -12.49
N PHE A 131 -8.66 8.09 -12.38
CA PHE A 131 -7.25 8.44 -12.30
C PHE A 131 -6.71 8.91 -13.65
N THR A 132 -5.91 9.98 -13.63
CA THR A 132 -5.16 10.47 -14.79
C THR A 132 -3.68 10.47 -14.44
N PHE A 133 -2.90 9.72 -15.22
CA PHE A 133 -1.44 9.69 -15.10
C PHE A 133 -0.84 10.52 -16.23
N THR A 134 0.07 11.45 -15.90
CA THR A 134 0.84 12.20 -16.90
C THR A 134 2.27 11.63 -17.00
N ASP A 135 2.93 11.87 -18.13
CA ASP A 135 4.32 11.44 -18.38
C ASP A 135 5.37 12.36 -17.71
N THR A 136 4.93 13.49 -17.14
CA THR A 136 5.80 14.47 -16.47
C THR A 136 5.92 14.26 -14.97
N GLU A 137 5.07 13.40 -14.38
CA GLU A 137 4.98 13.20 -12.94
C GLU A 137 5.28 11.74 -12.58
N SER A 138 5.87 11.54 -11.39
CA SER A 138 6.06 10.21 -10.82
C SER A 138 4.96 9.92 -9.81
N TYR A 139 4.27 8.79 -9.98
CA TYR A 139 3.20 8.35 -9.09
C TYR A 139 3.64 7.13 -8.31
N THR A 140 3.19 7.03 -7.06
CA THR A 140 3.31 5.82 -6.25
C THR A 140 1.92 5.21 -6.09
N VAL A 141 1.76 3.96 -6.50
CA VAL A 141 0.56 3.17 -6.23
C VAL A 141 0.96 2.07 -5.26
N SER A 142 0.22 1.93 -4.18
CA SER A 142 0.52 0.91 -3.17
C SER A 142 -0.73 0.46 -2.44
N VAL A 143 -0.71 -0.79 -1.97
CA VAL A 143 -1.83 -1.41 -1.27
C VAL A 143 -1.31 -2.30 -0.14
N TRP A 144 -2.11 -2.37 0.93
CA TRP A 144 -1.91 -3.38 1.97
C TRP A 144 -2.56 -4.68 1.51
N ALA A 145 -1.78 -5.75 1.36
CA ALA A 145 -2.30 -7.02 0.91
C ALA A 145 -1.71 -8.18 1.68
N LYS A 146 -2.52 -9.22 1.86
CA LYS A 146 -2.07 -10.53 2.32
C LYS A 146 -2.92 -11.61 1.71
N LYS A 147 -2.37 -12.82 1.66
CA LYS A 147 -3.10 -14.01 1.26
C LYS A 147 -4.07 -14.40 2.40
N PRO A 148 -5.41 -14.45 2.17
CA PRO A 148 -6.40 -14.66 3.23
C PRO A 148 -6.43 -16.10 3.78
N ALA A 149 -6.02 -17.08 2.98
CA ALA A 149 -5.93 -18.50 3.37
C ALA A 149 -5.01 -19.27 2.42
N ALA A 150 -4.64 -20.51 2.76
CA ALA A 150 -3.76 -21.37 1.94
C ALA A 150 -4.25 -21.52 0.48
N ASN A 151 -5.56 -21.48 0.25
CA ASN A 151 -6.20 -21.60 -1.07
C ASN A 151 -6.46 -20.26 -1.78
N GLY A 152 -6.00 -19.14 -1.21
CA GLY A 152 -6.09 -17.83 -1.85
C GLY A 152 -5.11 -17.69 -3.02
N TYR A 153 -5.27 -16.61 -3.80
CA TYR A 153 -4.35 -16.28 -4.88
C TYR A 153 -2.95 -15.95 -4.34
N ASP A 154 -1.92 -16.51 -4.97
CA ASP A 154 -0.52 -16.27 -4.61
C ASP A 154 -0.02 -14.92 -5.11
N PHE A 155 -0.57 -14.43 -6.23
CA PHE A 155 -0.11 -13.23 -6.88
C PHE A 155 -1.15 -12.12 -6.77
N LEU A 156 -0.69 -10.95 -6.36
CA LEU A 156 -1.40 -9.68 -6.50
C LEU A 156 -0.80 -8.92 -7.68
N GLN A 157 -1.64 -8.36 -8.54
CA GLN A 157 -1.21 -7.38 -9.52
C GLN A 157 -1.78 -6.00 -9.18
N ILE A 158 -0.94 -4.98 -9.29
CA ILE A 158 -1.35 -3.57 -9.33
C ILE A 158 -1.12 -3.07 -10.75
N SER A 159 -2.15 -2.55 -11.40
CA SER A 159 -2.06 -2.08 -12.79
C SER A 159 -3.04 -0.95 -13.08
N ASN A 160 -2.75 -0.15 -14.10
CA ASN A 160 -3.69 0.80 -14.71
C ASN A 160 -4.30 0.31 -16.03
N GLY A 161 -4.10 -0.96 -16.38
CA GLY A 161 -4.67 -1.60 -17.56
C GLY A 161 -5.61 -2.74 -17.20
N GLU A 162 -6.47 -3.10 -18.15
CA GLU A 162 -7.56 -4.07 -17.94
C GLU A 162 -7.62 -5.09 -19.10
N GLU A 163 -7.07 -6.30 -18.95
CA GLU A 163 -7.66 -7.57 -19.45
C GLU A 163 -6.89 -8.81 -18.93
N GLY A 164 -7.53 -9.99 -18.96
CA GLY A 164 -7.00 -11.30 -18.55
C GLY A 164 -5.86 -11.87 -19.42
N ASN A 165 -5.27 -11.05 -20.28
CA ASN A 165 -4.03 -11.30 -20.99
C ASN A 165 -3.17 -10.05 -20.80
N MET A 166 -1.93 -10.20 -20.31
CA MET A 166 -1.13 -9.12 -19.69
C MET A 166 -0.80 -7.91 -20.58
N ILE A 167 -1.26 -7.84 -21.82
CA ILE A 167 -0.80 -6.85 -22.79
C ILE A 167 -1.99 -6.27 -23.55
N MET A 168 -2.30 -5.01 -23.24
CA MET A 168 -3.04 -4.08 -24.11
C MET A 168 -2.21 -2.81 -24.29
N PRO A 169 -2.37 -2.09 -25.41
CA PRO A 169 -1.56 -0.91 -25.76
C PRO A 169 -1.76 0.32 -24.84
N THR A 170 -2.72 0.27 -23.91
CA THR A 170 -3.02 1.35 -22.95
C THR A 170 -2.48 1.09 -21.54
N THR A 171 -2.05 -0.14 -21.24
CA THR A 171 -1.43 -0.47 -19.95
C THR A 171 -0.04 0.16 -19.91
N THR A 172 0.15 1.17 -19.06
CA THR A 172 1.48 1.79 -18.92
C THR A 172 2.26 1.17 -17.75
N PHE A 173 1.57 0.59 -16.76
CA PHE A 173 2.21 -0.21 -15.72
C PHE A 173 1.37 -1.42 -15.28
N ALA A 174 2.05 -2.53 -15.01
CA ALA A 174 1.51 -3.68 -14.30
C ALA A 174 2.62 -4.31 -13.46
N GLN A 175 2.45 -4.33 -12.13
CA GLN A 175 3.43 -4.92 -11.22
C GLN A 175 2.80 -6.07 -10.44
N MET A 176 3.46 -7.23 -10.48
CA MET A 176 3.05 -8.41 -9.72
C MET A 176 3.84 -8.58 -8.42
N PHE A 177 3.17 -9.04 -7.38
CA PHE A 177 3.72 -9.31 -6.06
C PHE A 177 3.31 -10.71 -5.62
N ASN A 178 4.26 -11.52 -5.16
CA ASN A 178 3.99 -12.85 -4.65
C ASN A 178 3.69 -12.77 -3.15
N LEU A 179 2.40 -12.82 -2.80
CA LEU A 179 1.90 -12.80 -1.42
C LEU A 179 2.27 -14.05 -0.62
N SER A 180 2.61 -15.15 -1.28
CA SER A 180 3.01 -16.40 -0.61
C SER A 180 4.49 -16.42 -0.23
N THR A 181 5.36 -15.74 -0.99
CA THR A 181 6.80 -15.70 -0.72
C THR A 181 7.30 -14.34 -0.22
N GLY A 182 6.48 -13.30 -0.25
CA GLY A 182 6.90 -11.94 0.10
C GLY A 182 7.88 -11.34 -0.91
N ALA A 183 7.80 -11.75 -2.18
CA ALA A 183 8.75 -11.33 -3.21
C ALA A 183 8.08 -10.45 -4.27
N VAL A 184 8.79 -9.40 -4.69
CA VAL A 184 8.46 -8.69 -5.92
C VAL A 184 8.63 -9.65 -7.09
N ALA A 185 7.55 -9.89 -7.84
CA ALA A 185 7.56 -10.76 -9.01
C ALA A 185 7.84 -9.95 -10.29
N MET A 186 7.95 -10.63 -11.43
CA MET A 186 8.09 -9.96 -12.72
C MET A 186 6.86 -9.07 -12.97
N GLY A 187 7.09 -7.77 -13.13
CA GLY A 187 6.11 -6.83 -13.67
C GLY A 187 6.28 -6.65 -15.17
N GLU A 188 5.23 -6.23 -15.84
CA GLU A 188 5.31 -5.74 -17.21
C GLU A 188 5.32 -4.20 -17.17
N SER A 189 6.35 -3.60 -17.75
CA SER A 189 6.40 -2.15 -17.92
C SER A 189 6.80 -1.83 -19.34
N SER A 190 6.11 -0.85 -19.94
CA SER A 190 6.60 -0.16 -21.13
C SER A 190 7.74 0.83 -20.78
N GLY A 191 8.50 0.58 -19.70
CA GLY A 191 9.50 1.50 -19.14
C GLY A 191 8.97 2.52 -18.12
N ALA A 192 7.70 2.43 -17.69
CA ALA A 192 7.08 3.41 -16.78
C ALA A 192 7.34 3.15 -15.28
N ILE A 193 7.76 1.96 -14.89
CA ILE A 193 8.01 1.61 -13.48
C ILE A 193 9.45 2.00 -13.13
N THR A 194 9.62 2.99 -12.26
CA THR A 194 10.95 3.49 -11.83
C THR A 194 11.39 2.94 -10.47
N GLY A 195 10.48 2.29 -9.74
CA GLY A 195 10.76 1.66 -8.45
C GLY A 195 9.69 0.64 -8.09
N THR A 196 10.07 -0.39 -7.35
CA THR A 196 9.16 -1.41 -6.84
C THR A 196 9.69 -1.94 -5.53
N GLU A 197 8.81 -2.07 -4.54
CA GLU A 197 9.15 -2.57 -3.22
C GLU A 197 7.99 -3.40 -2.68
N MET A 198 8.30 -4.41 -1.87
CA MET A 198 7.31 -5.16 -1.09
C MET A 198 7.87 -5.30 0.30
N VAL A 199 7.22 -4.66 1.29
CA VAL A 199 7.69 -4.63 2.67
C VAL A 199 6.75 -5.42 3.55
N GLU A 200 7.29 -6.32 4.37
CA GLU A 200 6.53 -7.12 5.32
C GLU A 200 6.16 -6.32 6.59
N TYR A 201 4.94 -6.57 7.07
CA TYR A 201 4.36 -6.02 8.29
C TYR A 201 3.76 -7.13 9.15
N SER A 202 3.54 -6.80 10.42
CA SER A 202 2.89 -7.69 11.38
C SER A 202 1.59 -8.32 10.86
N GLY A 203 1.37 -9.60 11.19
CA GLY A 203 0.15 -10.33 10.80
C GLY A 203 0.14 -10.84 9.35
N GLY A 204 1.31 -10.92 8.71
CA GLY A 204 1.50 -11.42 7.35
C GLY A 204 1.03 -10.44 6.28
N TRP A 205 0.91 -9.17 6.63
CA TRP A 205 0.58 -8.09 5.69
C TRP A 205 1.83 -7.65 4.94
N TYR A 206 1.65 -7.26 3.70
CA TYR A 206 2.66 -6.59 2.90
C TYR A 206 2.16 -5.22 2.48
N ARG A 207 3.06 -4.23 2.48
CA ARG A 207 2.89 -3.03 1.67
C ARG A 207 3.55 -3.30 0.32
N CYS A 208 2.73 -3.49 -0.70
CA CYS A 208 3.13 -3.65 -2.09
C CYS A 208 3.01 -2.31 -2.82
#